data_AF-A0A1F9BER9-F1
#
_entry.id   AF-A0A1F9BER9-F1
#
_cell.length_a   1.000
_cell.length_b   1.000
_cell.length_c   1.000
_cell.angle_alpha   90.00
_cell.angle_beta   90.00
_cell.angle_gamma   90.00
#
_symmetry.space_group_name_H-M   'P 1'
#
loop_
_entity.id
_entity.type
_entity.pdbx_description
1 polymer ?
#
loop_
_entity_poly.entity_id
_entity_poly.type
_entity_poly.pdbx_seq_one_letter_code
_entity_poly.pdbx_strand_id
1 'polypeptide(L)'
;MKHLFAKCILCIIMISITGIACATECDNPKSSEEVAYCLGKELRNSDVKINQTYQTLISKLAKDEQEKLRQDQRAWIKERDSVCNCTSKESNREKWYQWLLKDYRKTVCVTRYTRQRTAELDRMLTDLSLKSEVKETPTVPAQPASKKVKNVQGNYAMWSTNNKTSGRWYFEVTINRADIAKFSPTALSIGCTDRKFHTTSGVLYQIRSSDTNAPVFREGFALDLESGKLYLRGNGTWYKGVPGSSGGLDLKLNPHNCGIETTVLIAPLIEKGYLQLNFGEKPFVYSIPDSYRPFVEGGK
;
A
#
# COMPACT_ATOMS: atom_id res chain seq x y z
N MET A 1 -35.71 42.56 53.90
CA MET A 1 -34.95 43.81 53.67
C MET A 1 -33.71 43.44 52.85
N LYS A 2 -33.19 44.17 51.87
CA LYS A 2 -33.65 45.27 51.00
C LYS A 2 -32.37 45.66 50.23
N HIS A 3 -32.36 45.59 48.89
CA HIS A 3 -31.28 46.07 47.99
C HIS A 3 -29.95 45.25 48.03
N LEU A 4 -29.07 45.27 47.00
CA LEU A 4 -28.99 46.13 45.81
C LEU A 4 -28.44 45.37 44.57
N PHE A 5 -28.67 45.90 43.37
CA PHE A 5 -28.21 45.36 42.08
C PHE A 5 -26.69 45.43 41.87
N ALA A 6 -26.13 44.43 41.18
CA ALA A 6 -24.92 44.58 40.36
C ALA A 6 -25.04 43.74 39.08
N LYS A 7 -25.24 44.39 37.93
CA LYS A 7 -25.22 43.73 36.61
C LYS A 7 -23.76 43.49 36.21
N CYS A 8 -23.26 42.25 36.35
CA CYS A 8 -22.02 41.87 35.66
C CYS A 8 -22.32 41.52 34.20
N ILE A 9 -21.86 42.40 33.31
CA ILE A 9 -22.00 42.26 31.86
C ILE A 9 -20.97 41.23 31.36
N LEU A 10 -21.48 40.24 30.62
CA LEU A 10 -20.91 39.59 29.44
C LEU A 10 -19.38 39.67 29.23
N CYS A 11 -18.71 38.52 29.33
CA CYS A 11 -17.63 38.13 28.42
C CYS A 11 -17.50 36.59 28.39
N ILE A 12 -18.41 35.91 27.69
CA ILE A 12 -18.20 34.51 27.30
C ILE A 12 -17.17 34.53 26.17
N ILE A 13 -15.90 34.33 26.50
CA ILE A 13 -14.85 34.14 25.51
C ILE A 13 -15.05 32.75 24.90
N MET A 14 -15.79 32.70 23.79
CA MET A 14 -15.78 31.57 22.87
C MET A 14 -14.36 31.45 22.29
N ILE A 15 -13.52 30.66 22.96
CA ILE A 15 -12.25 30.19 22.39
C ILE A 15 -12.63 29.23 21.27
N SER A 16 -12.85 29.79 20.08
CA SER A 16 -12.94 29.04 18.85
C SER A 16 -11.60 28.36 18.61
N ILE A 17 -11.48 27.11 19.06
CA ILE A 17 -10.36 26.25 18.67
C ILE A 17 -10.52 26.00 17.17
N THR A 18 -9.95 26.90 16.38
CA THR A 18 -9.67 26.69 14.96
C THR A 18 -8.62 25.58 14.90
N GLY A 19 -9.10 24.35 14.91
CA GLY A 19 -8.26 23.18 14.65
C GLY A 19 -7.57 23.40 13.32
N ILE A 20 -6.25 23.64 13.38
CA ILE A 20 -5.42 23.77 12.19
C ILE A 20 -5.45 22.39 11.53
N ALA A 21 -6.28 22.24 10.51
CA ALA A 21 -6.27 21.11 9.62
C ALA A 21 -4.99 21.22 8.76
N CYS A 22 -3.85 20.89 9.36
CA CYS A 22 -2.63 20.67 8.62
C CYS A 22 -2.94 19.66 7.52
N ALA A 23 -2.77 20.06 6.26
CA ALA A 23 -2.84 19.15 5.14
C ALA A 23 -1.71 18.13 5.29
N THR A 24 -2.04 16.95 5.82
CA THR A 24 -1.05 15.91 6.10
C THR A 24 -0.44 15.43 4.78
N GLU A 25 0.88 15.64 4.61
CA GLU A 25 1.59 15.18 3.42
C GLU A 25 1.72 13.65 3.44
N CYS A 26 0.73 12.97 2.87
CA CYS A 26 0.74 11.51 2.70
C CYS A 26 1.86 10.96 1.82
N ASP A 27 2.72 11.83 1.26
CA ASP A 27 3.93 11.47 0.56
C ASP A 27 5.10 11.16 1.51
N ASN A 28 5.04 11.64 2.76
CA ASN A 28 6.10 11.48 3.75
C ASN A 28 5.59 11.55 5.22
N PRO A 29 4.64 10.69 5.62
CA PRO A 29 4.06 10.72 6.96
C PRO A 29 5.13 10.49 8.04
N LYS A 30 5.12 11.33 9.07
CA LYS A 30 6.16 11.42 10.10
C LYS A 30 5.86 10.61 11.36
N SER A 31 4.59 10.32 11.64
CA SER A 31 4.11 9.58 12.81
C SER A 31 3.13 8.45 12.46
N SER A 32 2.82 7.59 13.45
CA SER A 32 1.81 6.53 13.35
C SER A 32 0.41 7.06 13.03
N GLU A 33 0.07 8.23 13.56
CA GLU A 33 -1.23 8.87 13.40
C GLU A 33 -1.39 9.41 11.97
N GLU A 34 -0.32 9.98 11.40
CA GLU A 34 -0.28 10.40 10.00
C GLU A 34 -0.35 9.21 9.04
N VAL A 35 0.34 8.10 9.34
CA VAL A 35 0.21 6.83 8.58
C VAL A 35 -1.23 6.31 8.64
N ALA A 36 -1.85 6.26 9.82
CA ALA A 36 -3.24 5.83 9.99
C ALA A 36 -4.21 6.72 9.20
N TYR A 37 -4.03 8.04 9.26
CA TYR A 37 -4.82 9.01 8.50
C TYR A 37 -4.71 8.77 7.00
N CYS A 38 -3.50 8.63 6.46
CA CYS A 38 -3.25 8.45 5.04
C CYS A 38 -3.79 7.11 4.51
N LEU A 39 -3.58 6.01 5.25
CA LEU A 39 -4.18 4.72 4.93
C LEU A 39 -5.72 4.77 5.01
N GLY A 40 -6.28 5.48 5.99
CA GLY A 40 -7.73 5.69 6.12
C GLY A 40 -8.34 6.53 5.00
N LYS A 41 -7.58 7.49 4.46
CA LYS A 41 -7.96 8.29 3.29
C LYS A 41 -7.96 7.42 2.03
N GLU A 42 -6.90 6.64 1.81
CA GLU A 42 -6.79 5.77 0.63
C GLU A 42 -7.82 4.64 0.61
N LEU A 43 -8.10 4.03 1.77
CA LEU A 43 -9.16 3.04 1.92
C LEU A 43 -10.54 3.62 1.49
N ARG A 44 -10.90 4.79 2.02
CA ARG A 44 -12.17 5.47 1.70
C ARG A 44 -12.23 5.90 0.22
N ASN A 45 -11.14 6.46 -0.33
CA ASN A 45 -11.04 6.81 -1.75
C ASN A 45 -11.28 5.59 -2.66
N SER A 46 -10.67 4.44 -2.32
CA SER A 46 -10.84 3.21 -3.10
C SER A 46 -12.27 2.68 -3.05
N ASP A 47 -12.96 2.78 -1.90
CA ASP A 47 -14.35 2.36 -1.77
C ASP A 47 -15.33 3.30 -2.50
N VAL A 48 -15.09 4.60 -2.49
CA VAL A 48 -15.88 5.55 -3.29
C VAL A 48 -15.76 5.21 -4.77
N LYS A 49 -14.53 5.01 -5.27
CA LYS A 49 -14.29 4.73 -6.69
C LYS A 49 -14.82 3.37 -7.14
N ILE A 50 -14.70 2.28 -6.35
CA ILE A 50 -15.30 0.99 -6.74
C ILE A 50 -16.83 1.09 -6.83
N ASN A 51 -17.47 1.77 -5.87
CA ASN A 51 -18.93 1.90 -5.84
C ASN A 51 -19.42 2.75 -7.02
N GLN A 52 -18.77 3.88 -7.32
CA GLN A 52 -19.08 4.70 -8.51
C GLN A 52 -18.94 3.90 -9.82
N THR A 53 -17.88 3.11 -9.94
CA THR A 53 -17.60 2.29 -11.13
C THR A 53 -18.63 1.17 -11.29
N TYR A 54 -18.95 0.48 -10.20
CA TYR A 54 -19.99 -0.55 -10.15
C TYR A 54 -21.39 0.00 -10.51
N GLN A 55 -21.78 1.16 -9.96
CA GLN A 55 -23.07 1.79 -10.26
C GLN A 55 -23.16 2.23 -11.73
N THR A 56 -22.07 2.81 -12.27
CA THR A 56 -21.98 3.14 -13.70
C THR A 56 -22.11 1.88 -14.57
N LEU A 57 -21.46 0.78 -14.21
CA LEU A 57 -21.53 -0.48 -14.95
C LEU A 57 -22.93 -1.10 -14.88
N ILE A 58 -23.48 -1.29 -13.69
CA ILE A 58 -24.77 -2.00 -13.52
C ILE A 58 -25.94 -1.25 -14.17
N SER A 59 -25.88 0.09 -14.25
CA SER A 59 -26.89 0.89 -14.97
C SER A 59 -26.89 0.70 -16.50
N LYS A 60 -25.81 0.17 -17.07
CA LYS A 60 -25.64 -0.06 -18.52
C LYS A 60 -25.91 -1.51 -18.95
N LEU A 61 -26.09 -2.43 -18.00
CA LEU A 61 -26.26 -3.87 -18.25
C LEU A 61 -27.72 -4.29 -18.41
N ALA A 62 -27.97 -5.35 -19.18
CA ALA A 62 -29.27 -6.02 -19.24
C ALA A 62 -29.63 -6.70 -17.90
N LYS A 63 -30.92 -6.99 -17.64
CA LYS A 63 -31.38 -7.45 -16.30
C LYS A 63 -30.70 -8.73 -15.81
N ASP A 64 -30.42 -9.66 -16.71
CA ASP A 64 -29.71 -10.91 -16.46
C ASP A 64 -28.21 -10.66 -16.18
N GLU A 65 -27.56 -9.81 -16.98
CA GLU A 65 -26.18 -9.39 -16.76
C GLU A 65 -26.01 -8.61 -15.43
N GLN A 66 -26.99 -7.79 -15.06
CA GLN A 66 -27.01 -7.09 -13.77
C GLN A 66 -27.04 -8.08 -12.60
N GLU A 67 -27.87 -9.12 -12.65
CA GLU A 67 -27.93 -10.10 -11.57
C GLU A 67 -26.65 -10.95 -11.51
N LYS A 68 -26.07 -11.30 -12.66
CA LYS A 68 -24.74 -11.90 -12.72
C LYS A 68 -23.69 -11.00 -12.06
N LEU A 69 -23.64 -9.72 -12.41
CA LEU A 69 -22.69 -8.78 -11.81
C LEU A 69 -22.88 -8.66 -10.29
N ARG A 70 -24.13 -8.65 -9.78
CA ARG A 70 -24.40 -8.67 -8.34
C ARG A 70 -23.86 -9.93 -7.67
N GLN A 71 -24.01 -11.09 -8.31
CA GLN A 71 -23.45 -12.36 -7.82
C GLN A 71 -21.92 -12.31 -7.80
N ASP A 72 -21.31 -11.82 -8.87
CA ASP A 72 -19.85 -11.68 -8.99
C ASP A 72 -19.28 -10.69 -7.96
N GLN A 73 -19.94 -9.57 -7.66
CA GLN A 73 -19.52 -8.68 -6.56
C GLN A 73 -19.63 -9.36 -5.18
N ARG A 74 -20.72 -10.09 -4.92
CA ARG A 74 -20.90 -10.81 -3.65
C ARG A 74 -19.86 -11.92 -3.47
N ALA A 75 -19.45 -12.58 -4.55
CA ALA A 75 -18.35 -13.55 -4.55
C ALA A 75 -17.01 -12.86 -4.30
N TRP A 76 -16.70 -11.78 -5.03
CA TRP A 76 -15.48 -10.99 -4.85
C TRP A 76 -15.31 -10.44 -3.42
N ILE A 77 -16.38 -9.94 -2.78
CA ILE A 77 -16.31 -9.48 -1.39
C ILE A 77 -15.86 -10.62 -0.45
N LYS A 78 -16.43 -11.83 -0.61
CA LYS A 78 -16.05 -13.01 0.18
C LYS A 78 -14.60 -13.41 -0.06
N GLU A 79 -14.13 -13.37 -1.30
CA GLU A 79 -12.74 -13.67 -1.66
C GLU A 79 -11.78 -12.65 -1.05
N ARG A 80 -12.03 -11.34 -1.24
CA ARG A 80 -11.27 -10.25 -0.62
C ARG A 80 -11.19 -10.44 0.90
N ASP A 81 -12.33 -10.67 1.54
CA ASP A 81 -12.38 -10.77 3.00
C ASP A 81 -11.68 -12.04 3.51
N SER A 82 -11.69 -13.14 2.74
CA SER A 82 -10.90 -14.33 3.02
C SER A 82 -9.39 -14.07 2.87
N VAL A 83 -8.93 -13.53 1.74
CA VAL A 83 -7.50 -13.29 1.47
C VAL A 83 -6.92 -12.24 2.40
N CYS A 84 -7.66 -11.17 2.68
CA CYS A 84 -7.24 -10.11 3.60
C CYS A 84 -7.52 -10.42 5.08
N ASN A 85 -7.94 -11.66 5.41
CA ASN A 85 -8.25 -12.11 6.78
C ASN A 85 -9.19 -11.14 7.54
N CYS A 86 -10.23 -10.66 6.86
CA CYS A 86 -11.22 -9.73 7.37
C CYS A 86 -12.33 -10.50 8.11
N THR A 87 -12.05 -10.89 9.35
CA THR A 87 -12.98 -11.64 10.22
C THR A 87 -14.07 -10.79 10.88
N SER A 88 -14.11 -9.48 10.60
CA SER A 88 -15.08 -8.56 11.20
C SER A 88 -16.51 -8.84 10.75
N LYS A 89 -17.44 -8.90 11.71
CA LYS A 89 -18.89 -8.94 11.47
C LYS A 89 -19.55 -7.55 11.60
N GLU A 90 -18.76 -6.49 11.69
CA GLU A 90 -19.26 -5.12 11.82
C GLU A 90 -19.97 -4.67 10.53
N SER A 91 -21.24 -4.29 10.65
CA SER A 91 -22.09 -3.87 9.54
C SER A 91 -22.07 -2.35 9.33
N ASN A 92 -21.71 -1.55 10.33
CA ASN A 92 -21.53 -0.13 10.17
C ASN A 92 -20.23 0.16 9.40
N ARG A 93 -20.35 0.81 8.24
CA ARG A 93 -19.23 1.03 7.31
C ARG A 93 -18.05 1.80 7.93
N GLU A 94 -18.33 2.82 8.72
CA GLU A 94 -17.29 3.62 9.37
C GLU A 94 -16.62 2.85 10.51
N LYS A 95 -17.38 2.12 11.34
CA LYS A 95 -16.79 1.21 12.34
C LYS A 95 -15.96 0.10 11.70
N TRP A 96 -16.35 -0.39 10.51
CA TRP A 96 -15.57 -1.36 9.74
C TRP A 96 -14.25 -0.75 9.24
N TYR A 97 -14.24 0.51 8.78
CA TYR A 97 -12.99 1.22 8.50
C TYR A 97 -12.11 1.37 9.73
N GLN A 98 -12.69 1.78 10.87
CA GLN A 98 -11.94 1.88 12.14
C GLN A 98 -11.44 0.51 12.65
N TRP A 99 -12.12 -0.59 12.32
CA TRP A 99 -11.64 -1.94 12.59
C TRP A 99 -10.46 -2.32 11.69
N LEU A 100 -10.53 -2.01 10.39
CA LEU A 100 -9.41 -2.24 9.46
C LEU A 100 -8.19 -1.40 9.84
N LEU A 101 -8.37 -0.15 10.26
CA LEU A 101 -7.26 0.74 10.61
C LEU A 101 -6.49 0.34 11.89
N LYS A 102 -6.98 -0.63 12.65
CA LYS A 102 -6.21 -1.30 13.72
C LYS A 102 -5.13 -2.25 13.19
N ASP A 103 -5.21 -2.61 11.90
CA ASP A 103 -4.28 -3.51 11.23
C ASP A 103 -4.00 -3.01 9.80
N TYR A 104 -2.89 -2.28 9.66
CA TYR A 104 -2.54 -1.66 8.38
C TYR A 104 -2.38 -2.65 7.24
N ARG A 105 -2.05 -3.94 7.50
CA ARG A 105 -1.99 -4.95 6.43
C ARG A 105 -3.37 -5.32 5.92
N LYS A 106 -4.37 -5.43 6.79
CA LYS A 106 -5.76 -5.60 6.34
C LYS A 106 -6.21 -4.37 5.55
N THR A 107 -5.89 -3.17 6.02
CA THR A 107 -6.19 -1.91 5.30
C THR A 107 -5.56 -1.87 3.91
N VAL A 108 -4.26 -2.15 3.78
CA VAL A 108 -3.54 -2.17 2.50
C VAL A 108 -4.06 -3.28 1.58
N CYS A 109 -4.29 -4.49 2.11
CA CYS A 109 -4.82 -5.61 1.33
C CYS A 109 -6.22 -5.32 0.77
N VAL A 110 -7.15 -4.83 1.61
CA VAL A 110 -8.50 -4.45 1.19
C VAL A 110 -8.44 -3.34 0.15
N THR A 111 -7.60 -2.33 0.35
CA THR A 111 -7.41 -1.22 -0.61
C THR A 111 -6.88 -1.72 -1.95
N ARG A 112 -5.89 -2.63 -1.96
CA ARG A 112 -5.36 -3.25 -3.19
C ARG A 112 -6.42 -4.07 -3.93
N TYR A 113 -7.10 -4.99 -3.24
CA TYR A 113 -8.15 -5.82 -3.85
C TYR A 113 -9.30 -4.96 -4.40
N THR A 114 -9.65 -3.87 -3.71
CA THR A 114 -10.68 -2.91 -4.14
C THR A 114 -10.26 -2.16 -5.40
N ARG A 115 -8.99 -1.71 -5.49
CA ARG A 115 -8.43 -1.09 -6.70
C ARG A 115 -8.35 -2.07 -7.88
N GLN A 116 -7.97 -3.33 -7.66
CA GLN A 116 -7.97 -4.38 -8.68
C GLN A 116 -9.37 -4.60 -9.25
N ARG A 117 -10.37 -4.78 -8.38
CA ARG A 117 -11.77 -4.97 -8.81
C ARG A 117 -12.32 -3.74 -9.53
N THR A 118 -11.97 -2.54 -9.09
CA THR A 118 -12.30 -1.30 -9.82
C THR A 118 -11.80 -1.37 -11.26
N ALA A 119 -10.53 -1.74 -11.47
CA ALA A 119 -9.95 -1.82 -12.81
C ALA A 119 -10.59 -2.92 -13.68
N GLU A 120 -11.07 -4.02 -13.09
CA GLU A 120 -11.87 -5.02 -13.81
C GLU A 120 -13.23 -4.45 -14.28
N LEU A 121 -13.89 -3.66 -13.42
CA LEU A 121 -15.19 -3.05 -13.73
C LEU A 121 -15.06 -1.90 -14.74
N ASP A 122 -13.98 -1.11 -14.66
CA ASP A 122 -13.65 -0.09 -15.67
C ASP A 122 -13.37 -0.75 -17.04
N ARG A 123 -12.74 -1.94 -17.10
CA ARG A 123 -12.59 -2.71 -18.36
C ARG A 123 -13.93 -3.20 -18.90
N MET A 124 -14.80 -3.76 -18.06
CA MET A 124 -16.15 -4.18 -18.47
C MET A 124 -16.96 -2.99 -19.02
N LEU A 125 -16.80 -1.80 -18.44
CA LEU A 125 -17.37 -0.56 -18.97
C LEU A 125 -16.82 -0.20 -20.35
N THR A 126 -15.50 -0.28 -20.55
CA THR A 126 -14.87 -0.05 -21.85
C THR A 126 -15.38 -1.03 -22.91
N ASP A 127 -15.45 -2.32 -22.59
CA ASP A 127 -15.94 -3.37 -23.50
C ASP A 127 -17.41 -3.13 -23.91
N LEU A 128 -18.26 -2.61 -23.02
CA LEU A 128 -19.64 -2.25 -23.34
C LEU A 128 -19.74 -1.04 -24.27
N SER A 129 -18.89 -0.02 -24.07
CA SER A 129 -18.82 1.13 -24.98
C SER A 129 -18.40 0.70 -26.39
N LEU A 130 -17.34 -0.09 -26.49
CA LEU A 130 -16.84 -0.61 -27.78
C LEU A 130 -17.89 -1.49 -28.50
N LYS A 131 -18.66 -2.30 -27.75
CA LYS A 131 -19.79 -3.06 -28.32
C LYS A 131 -20.97 -2.20 -28.74
N SER A 132 -21.11 -0.99 -28.19
CA SER A 132 -22.18 -0.04 -28.54
C SER A 132 -21.84 0.76 -29.80
N GLU A 133 -20.55 0.92 -30.11
CA GLU A 133 -20.04 1.60 -31.30
C GLU A 133 -20.03 0.71 -32.55
N VAL A 134 -20.00 -0.63 -32.39
CA VAL A 134 -20.07 -1.59 -33.50
C VAL A 134 -21.49 -2.10 -33.68
N LYS A 135 -22.28 -1.44 -34.53
CA LYS A 135 -23.62 -1.88 -34.89
C LYS A 135 -23.78 -2.08 -36.40
N GLU A 136 -23.91 -3.36 -36.78
CA GLU A 136 -24.19 -3.90 -38.13
C GLU A 136 -23.03 -3.70 -39.15
N THR A 137 -22.72 -4.54 -40.16
CA THR A 137 -23.11 -5.90 -40.62
C THR A 137 -22.14 -6.25 -41.80
N PRO A 138 -21.76 -7.51 -42.17
CA PRO A 138 -22.24 -8.86 -41.78
C PRO A 138 -21.12 -9.79 -41.20
N THR A 139 -20.92 -11.00 -41.73
CA THR A 139 -20.15 -12.14 -41.19
C THR A 139 -18.96 -12.63 -42.05
N VAL A 140 -17.87 -13.05 -41.39
CA VAL A 140 -16.76 -13.91 -41.90
C VAL A 140 -16.47 -14.98 -40.81
N PRO A 141 -16.12 -16.25 -41.14
CA PRO A 141 -16.33 -17.37 -40.22
C PRO A 141 -15.39 -17.44 -39.00
N ALA A 142 -15.85 -18.19 -37.99
CA ALA A 142 -15.32 -18.21 -36.63
C ALA A 142 -13.82 -18.53 -36.53
N GLN A 143 -13.06 -17.62 -35.91
CA GLN A 143 -11.77 -17.95 -35.31
C GLN A 143 -11.99 -18.74 -34.00
N PRO A 144 -11.10 -19.70 -33.67
CA PRO A 144 -11.30 -20.60 -32.54
C PRO A 144 -11.33 -19.85 -31.21
N ALA A 145 -12.24 -20.28 -30.32
CA ALA A 145 -12.52 -19.64 -29.05
C ALA A 145 -11.25 -19.32 -28.24
N SER A 146 -11.16 -18.08 -27.75
CA SER A 146 -10.08 -17.69 -26.85
C SER A 146 -10.07 -18.62 -25.63
N LYS A 147 -8.92 -19.27 -25.41
CA LYS A 147 -8.74 -20.13 -24.24
C LYS A 147 -8.98 -19.28 -23.00
N LYS A 148 -9.93 -19.67 -22.15
CA LYS A 148 -10.18 -19.03 -20.85
C LYS A 148 -8.85 -18.90 -20.10
N VAL A 149 -8.35 -17.67 -19.96
CA VAL A 149 -7.14 -17.40 -19.19
C VAL A 149 -7.47 -17.67 -17.73
N LYS A 150 -6.99 -18.82 -17.23
CA LYS A 150 -7.09 -19.18 -15.82
C LYS A 150 -6.25 -18.21 -14.99
N ASN A 151 -6.78 -17.81 -13.84
CA ASN A 151 -6.15 -16.98 -12.79
C ASN A 151 -4.66 -16.67 -12.98
N VAL A 152 -4.35 -15.47 -13.48
CA VAL A 152 -2.99 -14.93 -13.37
C VAL A 152 -2.83 -14.38 -11.96
N GLN A 153 -2.46 -15.25 -11.03
CA GLN A 153 -2.12 -14.88 -9.66
C GLN A 153 -0.78 -14.16 -9.65
N GLY A 154 -0.81 -12.89 -10.04
CA GLY A 154 0.37 -12.05 -10.15
C GLY A 154 0.98 -11.76 -8.79
N ASN A 155 2.31 -11.79 -8.71
CA ASN A 155 3.02 -11.47 -7.49
C ASN A 155 3.14 -9.94 -7.31
N TYR A 156 2.75 -9.44 -6.13
CA TYR A 156 2.79 -8.02 -5.74
C TYR A 156 3.95 -7.71 -4.78
N ALA A 157 4.72 -8.72 -4.37
CA ALA A 157 5.75 -8.57 -3.35
C ALA A 157 6.98 -9.42 -3.65
N MET A 158 8.13 -9.00 -3.11
CA MET A 158 9.36 -9.77 -3.14
C MET A 158 9.97 -9.70 -1.75
N TRP A 159 9.91 -10.81 -1.04
CA TRP A 159 10.41 -10.97 0.32
C TRP A 159 11.55 -11.99 0.32
N SER A 160 12.49 -11.82 1.24
CA SER A 160 13.48 -12.84 1.55
C SER A 160 12.79 -14.14 1.95
N THR A 161 13.23 -15.25 1.38
CA THR A 161 12.73 -16.60 1.71
C THR A 161 13.16 -17.03 3.11
N ASN A 162 14.38 -16.64 3.50
CA ASN A 162 14.94 -16.95 4.80
C ASN A 162 14.52 -15.88 5.83
N ASN A 163 14.15 -16.35 7.02
CA ASN A 163 13.87 -15.51 8.18
C ASN A 163 15.16 -15.39 9.00
N LYS A 164 15.54 -14.19 9.40
CA LYS A 164 16.66 -13.95 10.32
C LYS A 164 16.13 -13.86 11.75
N THR A 165 16.83 -14.49 12.69
CA THR A 165 16.46 -14.58 14.11
C THR A 165 17.44 -13.87 15.04
N SER A 166 18.67 -13.62 14.59
CA SER A 166 19.73 -12.95 15.35
C SER A 166 20.73 -12.27 14.40
N GLY A 167 21.56 -11.38 14.95
CA GLY A 167 22.63 -10.71 14.23
C GLY A 167 22.20 -9.49 13.41
N ARG A 168 23.18 -8.92 12.70
CA ARG A 168 23.11 -7.62 12.03
C ARG A 168 23.21 -7.79 10.52
N TRP A 169 22.20 -7.35 9.78
CA TRP A 169 22.01 -7.65 8.36
C TRP A 169 21.77 -6.39 7.53
N TYR A 170 22.25 -6.35 6.29
CA TYR A 170 22.14 -5.21 5.40
C TYR A 170 21.59 -5.59 4.03
N PHE A 171 20.70 -4.75 3.50
CA PHE A 171 20.21 -4.83 2.12
C PHE A 171 19.92 -3.44 1.56
N GLU A 172 19.84 -3.32 0.23
CA GLU A 172 19.54 -2.07 -0.48
C GLU A 172 18.38 -2.23 -1.46
N VAL A 173 17.63 -1.14 -1.67
CA VAL A 173 16.62 -1.03 -2.71
C VAL A 173 16.87 0.22 -3.55
N THR A 174 16.94 0.05 -4.87
CA THR A 174 16.95 1.15 -5.84
C THR A 174 15.57 1.29 -6.48
N ILE A 175 15.06 2.52 -6.49
CA ILE A 175 13.70 2.90 -6.90
C ILE A 175 13.80 4.01 -7.93
N ASN A 176 13.56 3.71 -9.21
CA ASN A 176 13.46 4.71 -10.26
C ASN A 176 12.04 5.32 -10.25
N ARG A 177 11.83 6.31 -9.38
CA ARG A 177 10.51 6.92 -9.16
C ARG A 177 9.92 7.53 -10.43
N ALA A 178 10.73 8.20 -11.24
CA ALA A 178 10.32 8.78 -12.51
C ALA A 178 9.71 7.77 -13.48
N ASP A 179 10.35 6.61 -13.66
CA ASP A 179 9.87 5.62 -14.63
C ASP A 179 8.75 4.74 -14.06
N ILE A 180 8.70 4.51 -12.73
CA ILE A 180 7.51 3.96 -12.07
C ILE A 180 6.32 4.91 -12.26
N ALA A 181 6.48 6.22 -12.05
CA ALA A 181 5.41 7.22 -12.22
C ALA A 181 4.82 7.24 -13.63
N LYS A 182 5.67 7.15 -14.66
CA LYS A 182 5.27 7.07 -16.09
C LYS A 182 4.60 5.73 -16.42
N PHE A 183 4.98 4.64 -15.77
CA PHE A 183 4.46 3.31 -16.02
C PHE A 183 3.12 3.05 -15.31
N SER A 184 3.06 3.27 -13.99
CA SER A 184 1.85 3.18 -13.18
C SER A 184 2.07 3.80 -11.79
N PRO A 185 1.22 4.75 -11.35
CA PRO A 185 1.23 5.25 -9.98
C PRO A 185 1.16 4.10 -8.97
N THR A 186 2.11 4.07 -8.04
CA THR A 186 2.40 2.89 -7.22
C THR A 186 2.68 3.29 -5.77
N ALA A 187 1.99 2.66 -4.82
CA ALA A 187 2.41 2.66 -3.42
C ALA A 187 3.38 1.50 -3.18
N LEU A 188 4.42 1.76 -2.41
CA LEU A 188 5.56 0.86 -2.23
C LEU A 188 5.95 0.78 -0.75
N SER A 189 5.70 -0.36 -0.11
CA SER A 189 6.10 -0.64 1.28
C SER A 189 7.40 -1.44 1.26
N ILE A 190 8.43 -0.96 1.95
CA ILE A 190 9.75 -1.61 2.00
C ILE A 190 10.18 -1.72 3.46
N GLY A 191 10.65 -2.88 3.88
CA GLY A 191 11.16 -3.04 5.25
C GLY A 191 11.31 -4.49 5.69
N CYS A 192 11.29 -4.67 7.00
CA CYS A 192 11.38 -5.98 7.66
C CYS A 192 10.08 -6.27 8.40
N THR A 193 9.56 -7.48 8.24
CA THR A 193 8.27 -7.91 8.77
C THR A 193 8.45 -8.95 9.86
N ASP A 194 7.83 -8.73 11.00
CA ASP A 194 7.68 -9.71 12.08
C ASP A 194 6.75 -10.84 11.62
N ARG A 195 7.19 -12.09 11.62
CA ARG A 195 6.34 -13.21 11.16
C ARG A 195 5.13 -13.50 12.08
N LYS A 196 5.23 -13.21 13.38
CA LYS A 196 4.22 -13.52 14.41
C LYS A 196 3.11 -12.45 14.47
N PHE A 197 3.49 -11.18 14.39
CA PHE A 197 2.57 -10.05 14.48
C PHE A 197 2.27 -9.40 13.13
N HIS A 198 2.98 -9.81 12.08
CA HIS A 198 2.82 -9.33 10.71
C HIS A 198 3.11 -7.84 10.48
N THR A 199 3.53 -7.10 11.52
CA THR A 199 3.96 -5.71 11.45
C THR A 199 5.22 -5.55 10.60
N THR A 200 5.21 -4.60 9.67
CA THR A 200 6.40 -4.21 8.88
C THR A 200 6.96 -2.91 9.44
N SER A 201 8.23 -2.94 9.85
CA SER A 201 9.01 -1.73 10.16
C SER A 201 9.83 -1.36 8.93
N GLY A 202 9.79 -0.10 8.51
CA GLY A 202 10.45 0.37 7.30
C GLY A 202 9.83 1.66 6.76
N VAL A 203 9.73 1.78 5.43
CA VAL A 203 9.28 2.98 4.70
C VAL A 203 8.12 2.68 3.77
N LEU A 204 7.29 3.70 3.54
CA LEU A 204 6.20 3.69 2.57
C LEU A 204 6.40 4.86 1.61
N TYR A 205 6.48 4.59 0.30
CA TYR A 205 6.46 5.62 -0.74
C TYR A 205 5.12 5.62 -1.46
N GLN A 206 4.63 6.81 -1.80
CA GLN A 206 3.55 7.03 -2.75
C GLN A 206 4.16 7.65 -4.01
N ILE A 207 4.28 6.86 -5.08
CA ILE A 207 4.78 7.34 -6.37
C ILE A 207 3.58 7.74 -7.22
N ARG A 208 3.43 9.04 -7.45
CA ARG A 208 2.28 9.63 -8.17
C ARG A 208 2.57 9.73 -9.67
N SER A 209 1.53 9.87 -10.49
CA SER A 209 1.68 10.17 -11.94
C SER A 209 2.39 11.51 -12.21
N SER A 210 2.43 12.42 -11.23
CA SER A 210 3.18 13.68 -11.27
C SER A 210 4.70 13.51 -11.09
N ASP A 211 5.17 12.37 -10.58
CA ASP A 211 6.56 12.18 -10.17
C ASP A 211 7.51 11.87 -11.34
N THR A 212 7.14 12.22 -12.58
CA THR A 212 7.83 11.81 -13.82
C THR A 212 9.27 12.30 -13.97
N ASN A 213 9.69 13.25 -13.12
CA ASN A 213 11.06 13.78 -13.02
C ASN A 213 11.70 13.52 -11.65
N ALA A 214 11.10 12.68 -10.80
CA ALA A 214 11.63 12.37 -9.47
C ALA A 214 12.98 11.61 -9.57
N PRO A 215 13.97 11.94 -8.72
CA PRO A 215 15.27 11.29 -8.77
C PRO A 215 15.17 9.80 -8.45
N VAL A 216 16.12 9.03 -8.98
CA VAL A 216 16.35 7.65 -8.53
C VAL A 216 16.68 7.69 -7.05
N PHE A 217 15.92 6.93 -6.26
CA PHE A 217 16.05 6.87 -4.81
C PHE A 217 16.68 5.54 -4.40
N ARG A 218 17.67 5.57 -3.51
CA ARG A 218 18.38 4.38 -3.03
C ARG A 218 18.25 4.29 -1.51
N GLU A 219 17.55 3.28 -1.02
CA GLU A 219 17.28 3.07 0.39
C GLU A 219 18.04 1.85 0.90
N GLY A 220 18.96 2.05 1.83
CA GLY A 220 19.68 0.99 2.55
C GLY A 220 19.03 0.69 3.90
N PHE A 221 18.96 -0.58 4.26
CA PHE A 221 18.30 -1.08 5.48
C PHE A 221 19.30 -1.86 6.31
N ALA A 222 19.60 -1.37 7.51
CA ALA A 222 20.44 -2.06 8.49
C ALA A 222 19.55 -2.65 9.59
N LEU A 223 19.28 -3.94 9.49
CA LEU A 223 18.50 -4.73 10.45
C LEU A 223 19.40 -5.21 11.58
N ASP A 224 19.12 -4.80 12.81
CA ASP A 224 19.82 -5.23 14.01
C ASP A 224 18.88 -6.03 14.92
N LEU A 225 19.01 -7.36 14.88
CA LEU A 225 18.23 -8.27 15.72
C LEU A 225 18.86 -8.49 17.11
N GLU A 226 20.00 -7.86 17.40
CA GLU A 226 20.62 -7.88 18.74
C GLU A 226 20.11 -6.71 19.58
N SER A 227 20.07 -5.50 19.00
CA SER A 227 19.48 -4.31 19.66
C SER A 227 17.98 -4.14 19.41
N GLY A 228 17.39 -4.88 18.47
CA GLY A 228 15.97 -4.79 18.12
C GLY A 228 15.64 -3.52 17.34
N LYS A 229 16.51 -3.14 16.39
CA LYS A 229 16.42 -1.89 15.62
C LYS A 229 16.47 -2.11 14.12
N LEU A 230 15.82 -1.22 13.37
CA LEU A 230 16.01 -1.07 11.92
C LEU A 230 16.44 0.36 11.61
N TYR A 231 17.64 0.52 11.06
CA TYR A 231 18.16 1.81 10.62
C TYR A 231 17.99 1.98 9.11
N LEU A 232 17.66 3.19 8.69
CA LEU A 232 17.30 3.54 7.31
C LEU A 232 18.34 4.51 6.73
N ARG A 233 18.77 4.27 5.49
CA ARG A 233 19.80 5.05 4.80
C ARG A 233 19.37 5.43 3.40
N GLY A 234 18.71 6.57 3.24
CA GLY A 234 18.32 7.07 1.92
C GLY A 234 19.39 7.95 1.29
N ASN A 235 19.71 7.66 0.03
CA ASN A 235 20.69 8.38 -0.78
C ASN A 235 22.04 8.60 -0.07
N GLY A 236 22.46 7.64 0.76
CA GLY A 236 23.73 7.65 1.50
C GLY A 236 23.66 8.20 2.92
N THR A 237 22.56 8.85 3.32
CA THR A 237 22.38 9.51 4.62
C THR A 237 21.48 8.68 5.55
N TRP A 238 21.92 8.47 6.80
CA TRP A 238 21.12 7.78 7.81
C TRP A 238 20.00 8.66 8.37
N TYR A 239 18.81 8.10 8.59
CA TYR A 239 17.64 8.80 9.11
C TYR A 239 17.20 8.31 10.49
N LYS A 240 16.87 9.26 11.38
CA LYS A 240 16.39 9.03 12.75
C LYS A 240 17.30 8.14 13.62
N GLY A 241 18.56 7.90 13.20
CA GLY A 241 19.57 7.15 13.94
C GLY A 241 20.59 6.49 13.01
N VAL A 242 21.81 6.31 13.49
CA VAL A 242 22.86 5.52 12.81
C VAL A 242 22.95 4.12 13.44
N PRO A 243 23.41 3.09 12.71
CA PRO A 243 23.65 1.76 13.25
C PRO A 243 24.44 1.79 14.57
N GLY A 244 23.93 1.09 15.59
CA GLY A 244 24.53 1.06 16.94
C GLY A 244 24.17 2.24 17.84
N SER A 245 23.44 3.25 17.36
CA SER A 245 22.87 4.32 18.21
C SER A 245 21.53 3.92 18.82
N SER A 246 21.04 4.66 19.80
CA SER A 246 19.70 4.46 20.40
C SER A 246 18.52 4.79 19.46
N GLY A 247 18.80 5.40 18.31
CA GLY A 247 17.80 5.75 17.29
C GLY A 247 17.34 4.56 16.44
N GLY A 248 16.90 4.84 15.21
CA GLY A 248 16.30 3.85 14.32
C GLY A 248 14.86 3.47 14.71
N LEU A 249 14.23 2.63 13.90
CA LEU A 249 12.89 2.12 14.15
C LEU A 249 12.95 0.91 15.10
N ASP A 250 12.07 0.86 16.09
CA ASP A 250 11.98 -0.28 16.99
C ASP A 250 11.41 -1.53 16.29
N LEU A 251 11.98 -2.68 16.63
CA LEU A 251 11.54 -4.01 16.22
C LEU A 251 11.09 -4.83 17.43
N LYS A 252 10.28 -5.85 17.18
CA LYS A 252 10.10 -6.93 18.14
C LYS A 252 11.16 -8.00 17.88
N LEU A 253 11.67 -8.64 18.93
CA LEU A 253 12.68 -9.69 18.82
C LEU A 253 12.03 -11.04 18.44
N ASN A 254 11.59 -11.13 17.18
CA ASN A 254 11.00 -12.31 16.54
C ASN A 254 11.73 -12.60 15.21
N PRO A 255 11.49 -13.74 14.55
CA PRO A 255 12.00 -13.99 13.21
C PRO A 255 11.49 -12.94 12.21
N HIS A 256 12.40 -12.29 11.50
CA HIS A 256 12.11 -11.28 10.48
C HIS A 256 12.49 -11.77 9.08
N ASN A 257 11.59 -11.57 8.12
CA ASN A 257 11.94 -11.52 6.70
C ASN A 257 11.85 -10.07 6.20
N CYS A 258 12.66 -9.70 5.22
CA CYS A 258 12.68 -8.34 4.70
C CYS A 258 12.43 -8.31 3.20
N GLY A 259 12.10 -7.15 2.66
CA GLY A 259 11.76 -7.00 1.25
C GLY A 259 10.71 -5.92 1.03
N ILE A 260 9.84 -6.17 0.06
CA ILE A 260 9.03 -5.12 -0.57
C ILE A 260 7.66 -5.63 -1.02
N GLU A 261 6.63 -4.80 -0.87
CA GLU A 261 5.28 -5.03 -1.36
C GLU A 261 4.76 -3.78 -2.07
N THR A 262 4.08 -3.95 -3.20
CA THR A 262 3.61 -2.86 -4.06
C THR A 262 2.13 -2.99 -4.40
N THR A 263 1.49 -1.89 -4.81
CA THR A 263 0.10 -1.90 -5.30
C THR A 263 -0.05 -2.41 -6.73
N VAL A 264 1.05 -2.60 -7.47
CA VAL A 264 1.08 -3.13 -8.84
C VAL A 264 1.89 -4.43 -8.91
N LEU A 265 1.82 -5.13 -10.03
CA LEU A 265 2.63 -6.33 -10.25
C LEU A 265 4.12 -5.98 -10.16
N ILE A 266 4.87 -6.75 -9.35
CA ILE A 266 6.27 -6.43 -9.10
C ILE A 266 7.18 -6.83 -10.27
N ALA A 267 6.88 -7.94 -10.96
CA ALA A 267 7.73 -8.46 -12.03
C ALA A 267 7.99 -7.44 -13.17
N PRO A 268 6.99 -6.72 -13.73
CA PRO A 268 7.24 -5.67 -14.71
C PRO A 268 8.14 -4.52 -14.22
N LEU A 269 8.16 -4.22 -12.92
CA LEU A 269 9.04 -3.19 -12.34
C LEU A 269 10.49 -3.69 -12.23
N ILE A 270 10.68 -4.99 -11.91
CA ILE A 270 12.00 -5.62 -11.85
C ILE A 270 12.58 -5.82 -13.26
N GLU A 271 11.79 -6.37 -14.19
CA GLU A 271 12.18 -6.65 -15.57
C GLU A 271 12.63 -5.39 -16.33
N LYS A 272 11.98 -4.24 -16.04
CA LYS A 272 12.34 -2.93 -16.61
C LYS A 272 13.46 -2.22 -15.84
N GLY A 273 13.97 -2.81 -14.76
CA GLY A 273 15.00 -2.22 -13.89
C GLY A 273 14.52 -1.00 -13.08
N TYR A 274 13.21 -0.71 -13.08
CA TYR A 274 12.61 0.41 -12.37
C TYR A 274 12.65 0.23 -10.85
N LEU A 275 12.63 -1.02 -10.41
CA LEU A 275 12.79 -1.43 -9.04
C LEU A 275 13.88 -2.51 -8.97
N GLN A 276 14.80 -2.39 -8.02
CA GLN A 276 15.88 -3.36 -7.83
C GLN A 276 16.07 -3.58 -6.34
N LEU A 277 15.99 -4.83 -5.89
CA LEU A 277 16.27 -5.26 -4.53
C LEU A 277 17.59 -6.02 -4.54
N ASN A 278 18.50 -5.67 -3.64
CA ASN A 278 19.78 -6.33 -3.47
C ASN A 278 19.90 -6.73 -2.00
N PHE A 279 19.81 -8.03 -1.72
CA PHE A 279 20.05 -8.58 -0.39
C PHE A 279 21.53 -8.93 -0.16
N GLY A 280 22.39 -8.75 -1.16
CA GLY A 280 23.81 -9.11 -1.10
C GLY A 280 24.32 -9.91 -2.30
N GLU A 281 23.45 -10.23 -3.25
CA GLU A 281 23.79 -10.94 -4.48
C GLU A 281 24.67 -10.11 -5.43
N LYS A 282 24.71 -8.79 -5.20
CA LYS A 282 25.52 -7.82 -5.95
C LYS A 282 26.24 -6.86 -4.98
N PRO A 283 27.35 -6.23 -5.39
CA PRO A 283 27.97 -5.17 -4.59
C PRO A 283 26.95 -4.08 -4.21
N PHE A 284 26.99 -3.66 -2.96
CA PHE A 284 26.18 -2.53 -2.48
C PHE A 284 26.72 -1.19 -3.01
N VAL A 285 25.82 -0.23 -3.15
CA VAL A 285 26.13 1.15 -3.52
C VAL A 285 26.86 1.86 -2.38
N TYR A 286 26.45 1.60 -1.14
CA TYR A 286 27.05 2.19 0.04
C TYR A 286 27.80 1.15 0.87
N SER A 287 28.87 1.58 1.54
CA SER A 287 29.58 0.75 2.51
C SER A 287 28.61 0.24 3.60
N ILE A 288 28.59 -1.07 3.79
CA ILE A 288 27.90 -1.75 4.88
C ILE A 288 28.47 -1.22 6.22
N PRO A 289 27.65 -1.01 7.27
CA PRO A 289 28.17 -0.64 8.59
C PRO A 289 29.04 -1.74 9.22
N ASP A 290 30.00 -1.35 10.06
CA ASP A 290 30.81 -2.30 10.83
C ASP A 290 29.94 -3.30 11.60
N SER A 291 30.34 -4.57 11.63
CA SER A 291 29.60 -5.74 12.18
C SER A 291 28.32 -6.17 11.44
N TYR A 292 27.86 -5.45 10.41
CA TYR A 292 26.73 -5.88 9.58
C TYR A 292 27.23 -6.72 8.40
N ARG A 293 26.41 -7.67 7.95
CA ARG A 293 26.67 -8.55 6.81
C ARG A 293 25.53 -8.47 5.79
N PRO A 294 25.75 -8.83 4.51
CA PRO A 294 24.67 -8.93 3.54
C PRO A 294 23.55 -9.86 4.03
N PHE A 295 22.30 -9.59 3.67
CA PHE A 295 21.12 -10.33 4.10
C PHE A 295 21.06 -11.77 3.51
N VAL A 296 21.58 -11.99 2.30
CA VAL A 296 21.73 -13.34 1.72
C VAL A 296 22.79 -14.16 2.47
N GLU A 297 22.54 -15.46 2.61
CA GLU A 297 23.56 -16.47 2.93
C GLU A 297 23.86 -17.31 1.68
N GLY A 298 25.13 -17.45 1.30
CA GLY A 298 25.55 -18.43 0.29
C GLY A 298 26.69 -17.98 -0.63
N GLY A 299 27.93 -18.01 -0.13
CA GLY A 299 29.15 -17.68 -0.89
C GLY A 299 30.33 -18.65 -0.69
N LYS A 300 30.03 -19.88 -0.25
CA LYS A 300 30.92 -20.86 0.42
C LYS A 300 31.36 -20.48 1.83
#